data_AF-A0AAD9DPS2-F1
#
_entry.id   AF-A0AAD9DPS2-F1
#
_cell.length_a   1.000
_cell.length_b   1.000
_cell.length_c   1.000
_cell.angle_alpha   90.00
_cell.angle_beta   90.00
_cell.angle_gamma   90.00
#
_symmetry.space_group_name_H-M   'P 1'
#
loop_
_entity.id
_entity.type
_entity.pdbx_description
1 polymer ?
#
loop_
_entity_poly.entity_id
_entity_poly.type
_entity_poly.pdbx_seq_one_letter_code
_entity_poly.pdbx_strand_id
1 'polypeptide(L)'
;VIWRWWKISLRVESRNTTPGETKESHADYLDDSRLQSQVAMVFGSHILEYSKKICQGHYDYLPRLPDDLLLNITAHLDLEDVARFARTCHRFKKICSSEEFWEQTVRMYCDTVTAGMEDLAKEVGWRTIFFTNKLQLQKQISRRKLKNKTPHTGGVDSAVLVPVSTGMPTDRQHSDGD
;
A
#
# COMPACT_ATOMS: atom_id res chain seq x y z
N VAL A 1 0.90 7.70 36.26
CA VAL A 1 -0.14 8.54 35.64
C VAL A 1 0.06 9.98 36.08
N ILE A 2 -0.09 10.95 35.17
CA ILE A 2 -0.01 12.39 35.50
C ILE A 2 -1.37 13.01 35.16
N TRP A 3 -2.08 13.46 36.19
CA TRP A 3 -3.35 14.18 36.05
C TRP A 3 -3.10 15.67 36.24
N ARG A 4 -3.41 16.48 35.21
CA ARG A 4 -3.29 17.94 35.25
C ARG A 4 -4.66 18.55 35.06
N TRP A 5 -5.00 19.52 35.88
CA TRP A 5 -6.29 20.19 35.81
C TRP A 5 -6.19 21.68 36.08
N TRP A 6 -7.17 22.41 35.57
CA TRP A 6 -7.35 23.84 35.82
C TRP A 6 -8.72 24.04 36.45
N LYS A 7 -8.78 24.80 37.54
CA LYS A 7 -10.04 25.20 38.15
C LYS A 7 -10.48 26.53 37.55
N ILE A 8 -11.50 26.49 36.69
CA ILE A 8 -12.12 27.71 36.16
C ILE A 8 -13.19 28.16 37.16
N SER A 9 -13.06 29.37 37.70
CA SER A 9 -14.05 29.94 38.60
C SER A 9 -14.09 31.46 38.46
N LEU A 10 -15.31 32.02 38.54
CA LEU A 10 -15.55 33.47 38.45
C LEU A 10 -15.30 34.21 39.78
N ARG A 11 -14.96 33.47 40.84
CA ARG A 11 -14.72 34.04 42.16
C ARG A 11 -13.41 34.84 42.17
N VAL A 12 -13.40 35.97 42.86
CA VAL A 12 -12.23 36.88 42.87
C VAL A 12 -11.02 36.19 43.52
N GLU A 13 -11.25 35.32 44.50
CA GLU A 13 -10.23 34.55 45.20
C GLU A 13 -9.55 33.52 44.29
N SER A 14 -10.22 33.09 43.22
CA SER A 14 -9.70 32.13 42.25
C SER A 14 -8.96 32.76 41.06
N ARG A 15 -8.90 34.09 40.99
CA ARG A 15 -8.34 34.83 39.83
C ARG A 15 -6.86 34.51 39.54
N ASN A 16 -6.12 34.03 40.54
CA ASN A 16 -4.71 33.65 40.43
C ASN A 16 -4.47 32.15 40.72
N THR A 17 -5.48 31.30 40.59
CA THR A 17 -5.30 29.86 40.87
C THR A 17 -4.41 29.23 39.80
N THR A 18 -3.32 28.60 40.23
CA THR A 18 -2.43 27.85 39.34
C THR A 18 -3.02 26.48 38.98
N PRO A 19 -2.54 25.85 37.90
CA PRO A 19 -2.88 24.46 37.59
C PRO A 19 -2.55 23.53 38.74
N GLY A 20 -3.41 22.55 38.95
CA GLY A 20 -3.10 21.41 39.81
C GLY A 20 -2.45 20.28 39.00
N GLU A 21 -1.61 19.51 39.68
CA GLU A 21 -1.01 18.29 39.15
C GLU A 21 -0.99 17.21 40.25
N THR A 22 -1.38 15.99 39.88
CA THR A 22 -1.24 14.78 40.68
C THR A 22 -0.42 13.78 39.88
N LYS A 23 0.59 13.18 40.52
CA LYS A 23 1.40 12.12 39.95
C LYS A 23 1.24 10.86 40.78
N GLU A 24 0.90 9.77 40.11
CA GLU A 24 0.73 8.45 40.72
C GLU A 24 1.54 7.42 39.95
N SER A 25 1.92 6.32 40.61
CA SER A 25 2.41 5.16 39.87
C SER A 25 1.28 4.51 39.06
N HIS A 26 1.58 3.54 38.21
CA HIS A 26 0.53 2.78 37.53
C HIS A 26 -0.30 1.93 38.51
N ALA A 27 0.34 1.41 39.57
CA ALA A 27 -0.35 0.62 40.59
C ALA A 27 -1.31 1.49 41.40
N ASP A 28 -0.84 2.64 41.91
CA ASP A 28 -1.67 3.54 42.71
C ASP A 28 -2.89 4.04 41.93
N TYR A 29 -2.71 4.35 40.64
CA TYR A 29 -3.81 4.77 39.76
C TYR A 29 -4.88 3.69 39.60
N LEU A 30 -4.49 2.41 39.55
CA LEU A 30 -5.43 1.29 39.41
C LEU A 30 -6.29 1.11 40.66
N ASP A 31 -5.79 1.53 41.83
CA ASP A 31 -6.50 1.49 43.10
C ASP A 31 -7.27 2.80 43.40
N ASP A 32 -6.91 3.92 42.77
CA ASP A 32 -7.61 5.21 42.95
C ASP A 32 -8.93 5.30 42.17
N SER A 33 -10.00 4.82 42.79
CA SER A 33 -11.38 4.94 42.27
C SER A 33 -11.85 6.39 42.06
N ARG A 34 -11.33 7.36 42.83
CA ARG A 34 -11.73 8.77 42.73
C ARG A 34 -11.12 9.40 41.48
N LEU A 35 -9.83 9.17 41.22
CA LEU A 35 -9.19 9.67 40.01
C LEU A 35 -9.75 8.97 38.77
N GLN A 36 -9.99 7.66 38.82
CA GLN A 36 -10.67 6.93 37.75
C GLN A 36 -12.05 7.51 37.42
N SER A 37 -12.83 7.87 38.45
CA SER A 37 -14.14 8.50 38.27
C SER A 37 -14.02 9.88 37.59
N GLN A 38 -12.99 10.66 37.90
CA GLN A 38 -12.73 11.94 37.21
C GLN A 38 -12.34 11.73 35.75
N VAL A 39 -11.48 10.74 35.45
CA VAL A 39 -11.11 10.39 34.08
C VAL A 39 -12.35 9.99 33.27
N ALA A 40 -13.21 9.13 33.82
CA ALA A 40 -14.46 8.74 33.15
C ALA A 40 -15.42 9.92 32.94
N MET A 41 -15.53 10.81 33.93
CA MET A 41 -16.40 11.99 33.81
C MET A 41 -15.93 12.95 32.71
N VAL A 42 -14.62 13.21 32.64
CA VAL A 42 -14.05 14.22 31.73
C VAL A 42 -13.81 13.67 30.32
N PHE A 43 -13.31 12.43 30.21
CA PHE A 43 -12.87 11.84 28.95
C PHE A 43 -13.74 10.67 28.47
N GLY A 44 -14.68 10.21 29.29
CA GLY A 44 -15.55 9.08 28.99
C GLY A 44 -14.98 7.73 29.43
N SER A 45 -15.87 6.73 29.48
CA SER A 45 -15.55 5.36 29.89
C SER A 45 -14.49 4.70 28.99
N HIS A 46 -14.49 5.00 27.69
CA HIS A 46 -13.51 4.46 26.76
C HIS A 46 -12.07 4.85 27.12
N ILE A 47 -11.84 6.12 27.48
CA ILE A 47 -10.52 6.60 27.87
C ILE A 47 -10.11 6.08 29.26
N LEU A 48 -11.06 5.93 30.18
CA LEU A 48 -10.81 5.25 31.45
C LEU A 48 -10.33 3.82 31.20
N GLU A 49 -11.06 3.03 30.40
CA GLU A 49 -10.68 1.65 30.13
C GLU A 49 -9.32 1.57 29.41
N TYR A 50 -9.08 2.46 28.45
CA TYR A 50 -7.80 2.56 27.75
C TYR A 50 -6.63 2.85 28.70
N SER A 51 -6.77 3.85 29.57
CA SER A 51 -5.73 4.20 30.54
C SER A 51 -5.47 3.10 31.56
N LYS A 52 -6.50 2.37 32.02
CA LYS A 52 -6.35 1.19 32.89
C LYS A 52 -5.57 0.08 32.18
N LYS A 53 -5.92 -0.23 30.93
CA LYS A 53 -5.20 -1.23 30.12
C LYS A 53 -3.72 -0.90 30.01
N ILE A 54 -3.38 0.35 29.72
CA ILE A 54 -1.98 0.81 29.69
C ILE A 54 -1.30 0.61 31.05
N CYS A 55 -1.96 0.98 32.16
CA CYS A 55 -1.39 0.82 33.51
C CYS A 55 -1.21 -0.65 33.91
N GLN A 56 -2.02 -1.55 33.35
CA GLN A 56 -1.90 -3.01 33.51
C GLN A 56 -0.84 -3.65 32.60
N GLY A 57 -0.14 -2.86 31.78
CA GLY A 57 0.90 -3.34 30.88
C GLY A 57 0.42 -3.69 29.46
N HIS A 58 -0.86 -3.45 29.14
CA HIS A 58 -1.39 -3.63 27.79
C HIS A 58 -1.11 -2.40 26.94
N TYR A 59 0.13 -2.26 26.49
CA TYR A 59 0.55 -1.14 25.63
C TYR A 59 0.29 -1.44 24.15
N ASP A 60 -0.17 -0.43 23.42
CA ASP A 60 -0.14 -0.44 21.96
C ASP A 60 1.29 -0.17 21.49
N TYR A 61 2.16 -1.17 21.51
CA TYR A 61 3.57 -1.01 21.14
C TYR A 61 3.73 -0.60 19.67
N LEU A 62 2.92 -1.19 18.80
CA LEU A 62 3.05 -1.02 17.36
C LEU A 62 2.81 0.44 16.93
N PRO A 63 1.72 1.14 17.34
CA PRO A 63 1.55 2.56 17.06
C PRO A 63 2.52 3.49 17.77
N ARG A 64 3.47 3.00 18.59
CA ARG A 64 4.48 3.79 19.30
C ARG A 64 5.89 3.64 18.73
N LEU A 65 6.11 2.65 17.86
CA LEU A 65 7.39 2.47 17.18
C LEU A 65 7.77 3.70 16.33
N PRO A 66 9.06 3.98 16.10
CA PRO A 66 9.52 4.94 15.10
C PRO A 66 9.01 4.61 13.68
N ASP A 67 8.89 5.63 12.83
CA ASP A 67 8.38 5.47 11.46
C ASP A 67 9.26 4.51 10.64
N ASP A 68 10.59 4.57 10.77
CA ASP A 68 11.52 3.68 10.05
C ASP A 68 11.28 2.19 10.35
N LEU A 69 11.02 1.86 11.62
CA LEU A 69 10.72 0.48 12.02
C LEU A 69 9.35 0.05 11.50
N LEU A 70 8.36 0.94 11.54
CA LEU A 70 7.04 0.66 10.99
C LEU A 70 7.09 0.45 9.48
N LEU A 71 7.82 1.30 8.76
CA LEU A 71 8.05 1.15 7.32
C LEU A 71 8.65 -0.21 7.01
N ASN A 72 9.72 -0.59 7.73
CA ASN A 72 10.35 -1.89 7.57
C ASN A 72 9.38 -3.07 7.84
N ILE A 73 8.62 -3.02 8.95
CA ILE A 73 7.62 -4.05 9.26
C ILE A 73 6.57 -4.14 8.15
N THR A 74 6.04 -3.00 7.70
CA THR A 74 5.01 -2.96 6.65
C THR A 74 5.51 -3.41 5.29
N ALA A 75 6.79 -3.22 4.99
CA ALA A 75 7.37 -3.61 3.72
C ALA A 75 7.35 -5.15 3.55
N HIS A 76 7.45 -5.90 4.66
CA HIS A 76 7.38 -7.36 4.68
C HIS A 76 5.95 -7.92 4.61
N LEU A 77 4.92 -7.07 4.62
CA LEU A 77 3.54 -7.50 4.47
C LEU A 77 3.16 -7.58 2.99
N ASP A 78 2.22 -8.47 2.68
CA ASP A 78 1.59 -8.44 1.35
C ASP A 78 0.67 -7.22 1.22
N LEU A 79 0.30 -6.86 -0.01
CA LEU A 79 -0.52 -5.67 -0.25
C LEU A 79 -1.91 -5.74 0.40
N GLU A 80 -2.45 -6.95 0.60
CA GLU A 80 -3.76 -7.13 1.20
C GLU A 80 -3.69 -6.83 2.71
N ASP A 81 -2.66 -7.34 3.37
CA ASP A 81 -2.37 -7.09 4.77
C ASP A 81 -1.96 -5.65 5.01
N VAL A 82 -1.21 -5.01 4.10
CA VAL A 82 -0.94 -3.57 4.14
C VAL A 82 -2.25 -2.78 4.14
N ALA A 83 -3.21 -3.16 3.29
CA ALA A 83 -4.51 -2.49 3.23
C ALA A 83 -5.34 -2.71 4.50
N ARG A 84 -5.30 -3.91 5.10
CA ARG A 84 -5.94 -4.18 6.40
C ARG A 84 -5.27 -3.39 7.53
N PHE A 85 -3.94 -3.40 7.57
CA PHE A 85 -3.11 -2.70 8.55
C PHE A 85 -3.38 -1.20 8.54
N ALA A 86 -3.42 -0.58 7.36
CA ALA A 86 -3.73 0.83 7.16
C ALA A 86 -5.13 1.25 7.67
N ARG A 87 -6.07 0.30 7.79
CA ARG A 87 -7.43 0.58 8.28
C ARG A 87 -7.56 0.56 9.79
N THR A 88 -6.55 0.06 10.51
CA THR A 88 -6.62 -0.08 11.97
C THR A 88 -6.41 1.25 12.71
N CYS A 89 -5.58 2.15 12.19
CA CYS A 89 -5.42 3.50 12.75
C CYS A 89 -4.94 4.54 11.71
N HIS A 90 -5.17 5.82 12.02
CA HIS A 90 -4.76 6.93 11.17
C HIS A 90 -3.24 6.99 10.93
N ARG A 91 -2.43 6.64 11.93
CA ARG A 91 -0.96 6.65 11.80
C ARG A 91 -0.51 5.63 10.76
N PHE A 92 -1.00 4.40 10.83
CA PHE A 92 -0.66 3.35 9.87
C PHE A 92 -1.20 3.67 8.48
N LYS A 93 -2.40 4.27 8.38
CA LYS A 93 -2.89 4.78 7.10
C LYS A 93 -1.90 5.76 6.46
N LYS A 94 -1.35 6.69 7.25
CA LYS A 94 -0.37 7.67 6.79
C LYS A 94 0.91 6.99 6.30
N ILE A 95 1.47 6.06 7.09
CA ILE A 95 2.69 5.31 6.74
C ILE A 95 2.48 4.50 5.45
N CYS A 96 1.42 3.69 5.36
CA CYS A 96 1.15 2.88 4.17
C CYS A 96 0.77 3.69 2.92
N SER A 97 0.48 4.99 3.07
CA SER A 97 0.19 5.90 1.96
C SER A 97 1.37 6.80 1.59
N SER A 98 2.49 6.69 2.32
CA SER A 98 3.68 7.52 2.14
C SER A 98 4.50 7.11 0.92
N GLU A 99 5.17 8.05 0.27
CA GLU A 99 6.01 7.74 -0.90
C GLU A 99 7.24 6.92 -0.49
N GLU A 100 7.74 7.13 0.73
CA GLU A 100 8.83 6.37 1.33
C GLU A 100 8.49 4.88 1.43
N PHE A 101 7.26 4.54 1.85
CA PHE A 101 6.79 3.16 1.88
C PHE A 101 6.78 2.53 0.47
N TRP A 102 6.26 3.25 -0.52
CA TRP A 102 6.16 2.73 -1.88
C TRP A 102 7.53 2.63 -2.55
N GLU A 103 8.45 3.56 -2.27
CA GLU A 103 9.84 3.48 -2.70
C GLU A 103 10.51 2.23 -2.15
N GLN A 104 10.44 2.02 -0.83
CA GLN A 104 11.03 0.84 -0.19
C GLN A 104 10.44 -0.46 -0.75
N THR A 105 9.12 -0.50 -0.92
CA THR A 105 8.41 -1.62 -1.53
C THR A 105 8.96 -1.92 -2.93
N VAL A 106 9.05 -0.90 -3.79
CA VAL A 106 9.59 -1.04 -5.15
C VAL A 106 11.04 -1.55 -5.12
N ARG A 107 11.90 -0.96 -4.27
CA ARG A 107 13.32 -1.34 -4.14
C ARG A 107 13.51 -2.78 -3.64
N MET A 108 12.58 -3.30 -2.83
CA MET A 108 12.64 -4.71 -2.41
C MET A 108 12.17 -5.70 -3.47
N TYR A 109 11.19 -5.31 -4.29
CA TYR A 109 10.65 -6.20 -5.34
C TYR A 109 11.40 -6.08 -6.68
N CYS A 110 12.13 -4.98 -6.91
CA CYS A 110 12.91 -4.76 -8.12
C CYS A 110 14.41 -4.89 -7.81
N ASP A 111 15.07 -5.87 -8.45
CA ASP A 111 16.51 -6.09 -8.29
C ASP A 111 17.37 -4.87 -8.70
N THR A 112 16.83 -3.98 -9.55
CA THR A 112 17.52 -2.76 -9.96
C THR A 112 16.52 -1.63 -10.19
N VAL A 113 16.69 -0.52 -9.47
CA VAL A 113 15.99 0.74 -9.72
C VAL A 113 16.89 1.60 -10.60
N THR A 114 16.45 1.88 -11.83
CA THR A 114 17.23 2.68 -12.80
C THR A 114 17.07 4.18 -12.54
N ALA A 115 18.05 5.00 -12.94
CA ALA A 115 17.97 6.45 -12.80
C ALA A 115 16.71 7.05 -13.45
N GLY A 116 16.31 6.55 -14.62
CA GLY A 116 15.07 6.98 -15.28
C GLY A 116 13.80 6.61 -14.49
N MET A 117 13.83 5.53 -13.70
CA MET A 117 12.73 5.17 -12.81
C MET A 117 12.65 6.09 -11.59
N GLU A 118 13.80 6.49 -11.03
CA GLU A 118 13.85 7.49 -9.96
C GLU A 118 13.37 8.86 -10.44
N ASP A 119 13.78 9.29 -11.63
CA ASP A 119 13.34 10.57 -12.19
C ASP A 119 11.84 10.56 -12.47
N LEU A 120 11.31 9.47 -13.03
CA LEU A 120 9.86 9.31 -13.20
C LEU A 120 9.13 9.27 -11.85
N ALA A 121 9.71 8.61 -10.82
CA ALA A 121 9.11 8.58 -9.49
C ALA A 121 9.04 9.98 -8.85
N LYS A 122 10.02 10.86 -9.08
CA LYS A 122 9.94 12.27 -8.64
C LYS A 122 8.79 13.03 -9.29
N GLU A 123 8.43 12.67 -10.53
CA GLU A 123 7.35 13.33 -11.26
C GLU A 123 5.96 12.81 -10.88
N VAL A 124 5.79 11.48 -10.76
CA VAL A 124 4.46 10.85 -10.62
C VAL A 124 4.23 10.11 -9.30
N GLY A 125 5.24 9.98 -8.46
CA GLY A 125 5.23 9.24 -7.20
C GLY A 125 5.54 7.75 -7.35
N TRP A 126 6.24 7.20 -6.36
CA TRP A 126 6.59 5.79 -6.23
C TRP A 126 5.36 4.88 -6.19
N ARG A 127 4.25 5.33 -5.58
CA ARG A 127 3.01 4.57 -5.59
C ARG A 127 2.54 4.30 -7.02
N THR A 128 2.54 5.34 -7.86
CA THR A 128 2.13 5.25 -9.27
C THR A 128 3.07 4.33 -10.05
N ILE A 129 4.38 4.44 -9.82
CA ILE A 129 5.39 3.57 -10.40
C ILE A 129 5.14 2.10 -10.05
N PHE A 130 4.83 1.80 -8.79
CA PHE A 130 4.55 0.43 -8.34
C PHE A 130 3.35 -0.17 -9.09
N PHE A 131 2.23 0.55 -9.13
CA PHE A 131 1.01 0.05 -9.80
C PHE A 131 1.17 -0.03 -11.31
N THR A 132 1.86 0.92 -11.95
CA THR A 132 2.13 0.88 -13.39
C THR A 132 3.05 -0.29 -13.76
N ASN A 133 4.12 -0.53 -13.00
CA ASN A 133 5.03 -1.64 -13.24
C ASN A 133 4.33 -3.00 -12.99
N LYS A 134 3.51 -3.12 -11.95
CA LYS A 134 2.70 -4.33 -11.70
C LYS A 134 1.67 -4.58 -12.81
N LEU A 135 1.02 -3.54 -13.32
CA LEU A 135 0.11 -3.62 -14.47
C LEU A 135 0.83 -3.99 -15.77
N GLN A 136 2.05 -3.45 -15.98
CA GLN A 136 2.89 -3.80 -17.13
C GLN A 136 3.32 -5.26 -17.06
N LEU A 137 3.75 -5.76 -15.90
CA LEU A 137 4.07 -7.17 -15.67
C LEU A 137 2.84 -8.08 -15.89
N GLN A 138 1.66 -7.70 -15.37
CA GLN A 138 0.41 -8.45 -15.61
C GLN A 138 0.01 -8.49 -17.10
N LYS A 139 0.19 -7.38 -17.84
CA LYS A 139 0.00 -7.35 -19.30
C LYS A 139 0.97 -8.30 -20.01
N GLN A 140 2.24 -8.32 -19.62
CA GLN A 140 3.23 -9.21 -20.22
C GLN A 140 2.92 -10.69 -19.93
N ILE A 141 2.56 -11.03 -18.69
CA ILE A 141 2.14 -12.39 -18.31
C ILE A 141 0.90 -12.81 -19.11
N SER A 142 -0.10 -11.94 -19.26
CA SER A 142 -1.31 -12.21 -20.05
C SER A 142 -1.00 -12.45 -21.53
N ARG A 143 -0.13 -11.62 -22.13
CA ARG A 143 0.35 -11.82 -23.51
C ARG A 143 1.09 -13.14 -23.69
N ARG A 144 1.91 -13.55 -22.71
CA ARG A 144 2.60 -14.85 -22.72
C ARG A 144 1.63 -16.02 -22.58
N LYS A 145 0.64 -15.94 -21.68
CA LYS A 145 -0.42 -16.96 -21.54
C LYS A 145 -1.26 -17.11 -22.81
N LEU A 146 -1.51 -16.01 -23.54
CA LEU A 146 -2.19 -16.05 -24.83
C LEU A 146 -1.30 -16.65 -25.93
N LYS A 147 -0.01 -16.27 -25.99
CA LYS A 147 0.97 -16.81 -26.94
C LYS A 147 1.26 -18.30 -26.72
N ASN A 148 1.20 -18.78 -25.49
CA ASN A 148 1.37 -20.19 -25.14
C ASN A 148 0.10 -21.03 -25.36
N LYS A 149 -1.06 -20.40 -25.60
CA LYS A 149 -2.33 -21.08 -25.92
C LYS A 149 -2.57 -21.26 -27.42
N THR A 150 -1.77 -20.65 -28.29
CA THR A 150 -1.76 -20.94 -29.74
C THR A 150 -0.82 -22.12 -30.02
N PRO A 151 -1.33 -23.30 -30.43
CA PRO A 151 -0.49 -24.39 -30.89
C PRO A 151 0.13 -24.05 -32.24
N HIS A 152 1.40 -24.41 -32.38
CA HIS A 152 2.10 -24.53 -33.64
C HIS A 152 1.37 -25.56 -34.53
N THR A 153 0.67 -25.12 -35.58
CA THR A 153 0.44 -25.93 -36.79
C THR A 153 1.37 -25.41 -37.87
N GLY A 154 2.62 -25.89 -37.84
CA GLY A 154 3.55 -25.77 -38.94
C GLY A 154 3.35 -26.92 -39.91
N GLY A 155 3.20 -26.61 -41.20
CA GLY A 155 3.25 -27.58 -42.28
C GLY A 155 4.67 -27.91 -42.74
N VAL A 156 4.78 -29.06 -43.40
CA VAL A 156 5.77 -29.48 -44.41
C VAL A 156 5.12 -30.69 -45.11
N ASP A 157 5.11 -30.84 -46.44
CA ASP A 157 6.29 -31.00 -47.30
C ASP A 157 6.07 -30.58 -48.77
N SER A 158 7.21 -30.28 -49.41
CA SER A 158 7.41 -29.93 -50.83
C SER A 158 7.46 -31.15 -51.77
N ALA A 159 7.05 -30.95 -53.03
CA ALA A 159 7.60 -31.65 -54.20
C ALA A 159 7.53 -30.78 -55.48
N VAL A 160 8.58 -29.97 -55.67
CA VAL A 160 9.43 -29.77 -56.87
C VAL A 160 8.85 -30.01 -58.29
N LEU A 161 8.82 -28.97 -59.15
CA LEU A 161 9.63 -28.77 -60.41
C LEU A 161 9.08 -27.63 -61.33
N VAL A 162 9.76 -26.47 -61.31
CA VAL A 162 10.31 -25.55 -62.39
C VAL A 162 9.52 -25.28 -63.72
N PRO A 163 9.84 -24.22 -64.53
CA PRO A 163 8.96 -23.05 -64.71
C PRO A 163 8.81 -22.53 -66.18
N VAL A 164 8.17 -21.35 -66.34
CA VAL A 164 8.25 -20.39 -67.47
C VAL A 164 7.53 -20.76 -68.78
N SER A 165 6.51 -19.99 -69.20
CA SER A 165 6.70 -18.90 -70.18
C SER A 165 5.40 -18.17 -70.55
N THR A 166 5.58 -16.89 -70.82
CA THR A 166 4.64 -15.82 -71.19
C THR A 166 4.08 -15.98 -72.61
N GLY A 167 2.83 -15.59 -72.87
CA GLY A 167 2.38 -15.20 -74.22
C GLY A 167 0.93 -15.52 -74.58
N MET A 168 0.05 -14.51 -74.53
CA MET A 168 -1.01 -14.30 -75.55
C MET A 168 -0.33 -13.66 -76.80
N PRO A 169 -0.87 -13.69 -78.05
CA PRO A 169 -2.30 -13.66 -78.40
C PRO A 169 -2.70 -14.37 -79.73
N THR A 170 -3.94 -14.07 -80.17
CA THR A 170 -4.48 -13.94 -81.54
C THR A 170 -5.07 -15.13 -82.30
N ASP A 171 -6.35 -14.92 -82.63
CA ASP A 171 -7.14 -15.42 -83.76
C ASP A 171 -6.38 -15.90 -85.00
N ARG A 172 -6.86 -17.01 -85.57
CA ARG A 172 -7.20 -17.09 -87.00
C ARG A 172 -8.14 -18.25 -87.30
N GLN A 173 -9.06 -17.93 -88.22
CA GLN A 173 -10.12 -18.75 -88.77
C GLN A 173 -9.64 -19.88 -89.68
N HIS A 174 -10.62 -20.74 -90.01
CA HIS A 174 -10.82 -21.53 -91.24
C HIS A 174 -10.27 -22.97 -91.32
N SER A 175 -11.24 -23.89 -91.42
CA SER A 175 -11.47 -24.82 -92.56
C SER A 175 -11.34 -26.33 -92.33
N ASP A 176 -12.50 -26.96 -92.56
CA ASP A 176 -12.76 -28.16 -93.39
C ASP A 176 -12.97 -29.54 -92.76
N GLY A 177 -14.03 -30.19 -93.26
CA GLY A 177 -14.34 -31.63 -93.26
C GLY A 177 -15.27 -32.05 -92.12
N ASP A 178 -16.47 -32.60 -92.32
CA ASP A 178 -17.20 -33.13 -93.48
C ASP A 178 -18.71 -33.10 -93.10
#